data_AF-A0A165XG69-F1
#
_entry.id   AF-A0A165XG69-F1
#
_cell.length_a   1.000
_cell.length_b   1.000
_cell.length_c   1.000
_cell.angle_alpha   90.00
_cell.angle_beta   90.00
_cell.angle_gamma   90.00
#
_symmetry.space_group_name_H-M   'P 1'
#
loop_
_entity.id
_entity.type
_entity.pdbx_description
1 polymer ?
#
loop_
_entity_poly.entity_id
_entity_poly.type
_entity_poly.pdbx_seq_one_letter_code
_entity_poly.pdbx_strand_id
1 'polypeptide(L)'
;MSFKVLSGKALSRAISGYGKTAASFAQRTHQLAYCALLHVEEHNCASLLTKLYESSPTNYRTQIREYACALGKVAFDTDKQEFAYSKGKKSDMETALRVSPAEFQREIKQSASASKSFADRLSALVEKEMKAESGDHALAKKLANFLKANEPKSVIAPANDQGEVQLELAS
;
A
#
# COMPACT_ATOMS: atom_id res chain seq x y z
N MET A 1 16.21 6.12 33.58
CA MET A 1 16.96 5.24 32.66
C MET A 1 18.18 6.00 32.15
N SER A 2 19.39 5.48 32.34
CA SER A 2 20.62 6.12 31.84
C SER A 2 20.85 5.76 30.37
N PHE A 3 20.96 6.75 29.50
CA PHE A 3 21.27 6.53 28.09
C PHE A 3 22.76 6.17 27.94
N LYS A 4 23.05 4.93 27.53
CA LYS A 4 24.43 4.47 27.32
C LYS A 4 24.85 4.79 25.88
N VAL A 5 25.79 5.72 25.72
CA VAL A 5 26.38 6.03 24.42
C VAL A 5 27.30 4.87 24.01
N LEU A 6 26.97 4.21 22.91
CA LEU A 6 27.79 3.15 22.32
C LEU A 6 28.75 3.76 21.29
N SER A 7 30.03 3.40 21.33
CA SER A 7 31.04 3.85 20.36
C SER A 7 31.91 2.67 19.86
N GLY A 8 32.58 2.90 18.72
CA GLY A 8 33.54 1.94 18.13
C GLY A 8 32.92 0.58 17.78
N LYS A 9 33.58 -0.51 18.17
CA LYS A 9 33.18 -1.89 17.85
C LYS A 9 31.79 -2.26 18.38
N ALA A 10 31.38 -1.68 19.51
CA ALA A 10 30.06 -1.94 20.10
C ALA A 10 28.94 -1.34 19.25
N LEU A 11 29.14 -0.12 18.72
CA LEU A 11 28.21 0.52 17.79
C LEU A 11 28.08 -0.26 16.49
N SER A 12 29.21 -0.68 15.90
CA SER A 12 29.22 -1.48 14.66
C SER A 12 28.45 -2.80 14.83
N ARG A 13 28.66 -3.53 15.94
CA ARG A 13 27.90 -4.76 16.23
C ARG A 13 26.40 -4.50 16.42
N ALA A 14 26.03 -3.43 17.10
CA ALA A 14 24.63 -3.05 17.28
C ALA A 14 23.95 -2.74 15.93
N ILE A 15 24.64 -2.01 15.03
CA ILE A 15 24.15 -1.70 13.69
C ILE A 15 23.99 -2.98 12.85
N SER A 16 24.97 -3.89 12.86
CA SER A 16 24.89 -5.16 12.15
C SER A 16 23.78 -6.08 12.69
N GLY A 17 23.49 -6.01 13.99
CA GLY A 17 22.40 -6.77 14.62
C GLY A 17 21.01 -6.17 14.39
N TYR A 18 20.93 -4.84 14.21
CA TYR A 18 19.67 -4.11 14.08
C TYR A 18 18.80 -4.63 12.93
N GLY A 19 19.41 -4.93 11.78
CA GLY A 19 18.68 -5.48 10.63
C GLY A 19 17.96 -6.79 10.95
N LYS A 20 18.58 -7.68 11.74
CA LYS A 20 17.95 -8.95 12.17
C LYS A 20 16.78 -8.68 13.11
N THR A 21 16.95 -7.78 14.08
CA THR A 21 15.89 -7.42 15.03
C THR A 21 14.70 -6.78 14.31
N ALA A 22 14.95 -5.89 13.35
CA ALA A 22 13.90 -5.26 12.55
C ALA A 22 13.14 -6.28 11.69
N ALA A 23 13.86 -7.23 11.07
CA ALA A 23 13.24 -8.32 10.30
C ALA A 23 12.37 -9.22 11.20
N SER A 24 12.87 -9.60 12.38
CA SER A 24 12.09 -10.39 13.34
C SER A 24 10.87 -9.64 13.87
N PHE A 25 10.96 -8.33 14.06
CA PHE A 25 9.82 -7.49 14.43
C PHE A 25 8.75 -7.48 13.34
N ALA A 26 9.14 -7.26 12.09
CA ALA A 26 8.21 -7.27 10.96
C ALA A 26 7.51 -8.63 10.82
N GLN A 27 8.26 -9.73 10.92
CA GLN A 27 7.72 -11.09 10.83
C GLN A 27 6.75 -11.41 11.98
N ARG A 28 7.09 -11.06 13.22
CA ARG A 28 6.20 -11.26 14.37
C ARG A 28 4.93 -10.42 14.26
N THR A 29 5.08 -9.18 13.79
CA THR A 29 3.93 -8.28 13.61
C THR A 29 3.02 -8.79 12.50
N HIS A 30 3.57 -9.33 11.41
CA HIS A 30 2.80 -10.00 10.35
C HIS A 30 2.01 -11.18 10.90
N GLN A 31 2.67 -12.07 11.65
CA GLN A 31 2.02 -13.23 12.24
C GLN A 31 0.87 -12.83 13.18
N LEU A 32 1.10 -11.83 14.04
CA LEU A 32 0.06 -11.32 14.94
C LEU A 32 -1.09 -10.66 14.19
N ALA A 33 -0.81 -9.90 13.13
CA ALA A 33 -1.82 -9.27 12.30
C ALA A 33 -2.69 -10.32 11.58
N TYR A 34 -2.06 -11.36 11.03
CA TYR A 34 -2.77 -12.48 10.40
C TYR A 34 -3.65 -13.24 11.40
N CYS A 35 -3.12 -13.59 12.57
CA CYS A 35 -3.91 -14.25 13.62
C CYS A 35 -5.07 -13.37 14.11
N ALA A 36 -4.87 -12.05 14.21
CA ALA A 36 -5.93 -11.13 14.58
C ALA A 36 -7.04 -11.06 13.52
N LEU A 37 -6.68 -11.09 12.23
CA LEU A 37 -7.65 -11.16 11.13
C LEU A 37 -8.43 -12.47 11.12
N LEU A 38 -7.75 -13.60 11.34
CA LEU A 38 -8.40 -14.91 11.42
C LEU A 38 -9.43 -14.95 12.56
N HIS A 39 -9.08 -14.39 13.71
CA HIS A 39 -10.01 -14.28 14.84
C HIS A 39 -11.25 -13.41 14.49
N VAL A 40 -11.07 -12.35 13.69
CA VAL A 40 -12.20 -11.55 13.20
C VAL A 40 -13.10 -12.38 12.30
N GLU A 41 -12.57 -13.26 11.47
CA GLU A 41 -13.38 -14.11 10.60
C GLU A 41 -14.14 -15.19 11.37
N GLU A 42 -13.48 -15.88 12.28
CA GLU A 42 -14.04 -17.01 13.02
C GLU A 42 -15.04 -16.54 14.10
N HIS A 43 -14.74 -15.43 14.77
CA HIS A 43 -15.49 -14.97 15.93
C HIS A 43 -16.20 -13.62 15.74
N ASN A 44 -16.08 -12.99 14.57
CA ASN A 44 -16.66 -11.66 14.28
C ASN A 44 -16.26 -10.59 15.32
N CYS A 45 -15.08 -10.75 15.92
CA CYS A 45 -14.59 -9.92 17.01
C CYS A 45 -13.29 -9.22 16.64
N ALA A 46 -13.31 -7.88 16.60
CA ALA A 46 -12.17 -7.05 16.21
C ALA A 46 -11.33 -6.54 17.40
N SER A 47 -11.58 -7.07 18.60
CA SER A 47 -10.89 -6.64 19.84
C SER A 47 -9.39 -6.91 19.80
N LEU A 48 -8.96 -8.06 19.26
CA LEU A 48 -7.53 -8.40 19.14
C LEU A 48 -6.79 -7.47 18.17
N LEU A 49 -7.47 -7.04 17.11
CA LEU A 49 -6.89 -6.15 16.11
C LEU A 49 -6.73 -4.73 16.66
N THR A 50 -7.68 -4.28 17.48
CA THR A 50 -7.59 -3.03 18.24
C THR A 50 -6.44 -3.06 19.25
N LYS A 51 -6.30 -4.14 20.02
CA LYS A 51 -5.15 -4.33 20.95
C LYS A 51 -3.81 -4.34 20.22
N LEU A 52 -3.75 -4.95 19.03
CA LEU A 52 -2.55 -4.93 18.20
C LEU A 52 -2.22 -3.51 17.72
N TYR A 53 -3.22 -2.72 17.35
CA TYR A 53 -3.06 -1.33 16.94
C TYR A 53 -2.57 -0.44 18.09
N GLU A 54 -3.14 -0.57 19.29
CA GLU A 54 -2.72 0.19 20.47
C GLU A 54 -1.28 -0.12 20.90
N SER A 55 -0.92 -1.40 20.92
CA SER A 55 0.43 -1.86 21.31
C SER A 55 1.50 -1.59 20.26
N SER A 56 1.11 -1.29 19.02
CA SER A 56 2.04 -1.01 17.93
C SER A 56 2.60 0.41 17.99
N PRO A 57 3.87 0.61 17.59
CA PRO A 57 4.47 1.94 17.51
C PRO A 57 3.74 2.81 16.48
N THR A 58 3.63 4.12 16.74
CA THR A 58 2.82 5.07 15.95
C THR A 58 3.07 4.99 14.43
N ASN A 59 4.34 4.81 14.03
CA ASN A 59 4.73 4.72 12.62
C ASN A 59 4.18 3.47 11.90
N TYR A 60 3.81 2.44 12.65
CA TYR A 60 3.32 1.16 12.14
C TYR A 60 1.80 1.01 12.24
N ARG A 61 1.15 1.83 13.07
CA ARG A 61 -0.31 1.87 13.24
C ARG A 61 -1.06 2.11 11.93
N THR A 62 -0.57 3.03 11.10
CA THR A 62 -1.17 3.32 9.79
C THR A 62 -1.13 2.11 8.86
N GLN A 63 -0.02 1.35 8.87
CA GLN A 63 0.15 0.15 8.06
C GLN A 63 -0.83 -0.95 8.49
N ILE A 64 -0.98 -1.17 9.80
CA ILE A 64 -1.94 -2.12 10.36
C ILE A 64 -3.37 -1.74 9.98
N ARG A 65 -3.72 -0.45 10.06
CA ARG A 65 -5.06 0.04 9.69
C ARG A 65 -5.38 -0.20 8.22
N GLU A 66 -4.48 0.17 7.32
CA GLU A 66 -4.65 0.00 5.87
C GLU A 66 -4.76 -1.48 5.50
N TYR A 67 -3.86 -2.30 6.04
CA TYR A 67 -3.85 -3.74 5.87
C TYR A 67 -5.16 -4.39 6.37
N ALA A 68 -5.58 -4.09 7.60
CA ALA A 68 -6.78 -4.68 8.17
C ALA A 68 -8.07 -4.22 7.46
N CYS A 69 -8.18 -2.95 7.08
CA CYS A 69 -9.34 -2.42 6.37
C CYS A 69 -9.47 -2.94 4.93
N ALA A 70 -8.36 -3.34 4.31
CA ALA A 70 -8.33 -3.86 2.94
C ALA A 70 -8.55 -5.37 2.86
N LEU A 71 -7.97 -6.13 3.79
CA LEU A 71 -7.97 -7.60 3.74
C LEU A 71 -8.95 -8.25 4.71
N GLY A 72 -9.44 -7.48 5.70
CA GLY A 72 -10.36 -7.96 6.72
C GLY A 72 -11.77 -7.41 6.57
N LYS A 73 -12.72 -8.10 7.22
CA LYS A 73 -14.11 -7.66 7.40
C LYS A 73 -14.23 -6.58 8.48
N VAL A 74 -13.37 -5.57 8.44
CA VAL A 74 -13.30 -4.51 9.46
C VAL A 74 -13.34 -3.11 8.86
N ALA A 75 -13.94 -2.22 9.63
CA ALA A 75 -13.90 -0.78 9.43
C ALA A 75 -13.18 -0.15 10.63
N PHE A 76 -12.35 0.85 10.37
CA PHE A 76 -11.65 1.58 11.42
C PHE A 76 -12.45 2.84 11.78
N ASP A 77 -12.82 2.97 13.05
CA ASP A 77 -13.42 4.17 13.60
C ASP A 77 -12.28 5.13 13.99
N THR A 78 -12.21 6.30 13.34
CA THR A 78 -11.12 7.25 13.57
C THR A 78 -11.30 8.03 14.88
N ASP A 79 -12.54 8.14 15.36
CA ASP A 79 -12.86 8.87 16.59
C ASP A 79 -12.53 8.04 17.82
N LYS A 80 -12.80 6.73 17.75
CA LYS A 80 -12.49 5.78 18.84
C LYS A 80 -11.11 5.15 18.72
N GLN A 81 -10.50 5.20 17.54
CA GLN A 81 -9.28 4.45 17.19
C GLN A 81 -9.44 2.93 17.33
N GLU A 82 -10.65 2.43 17.10
CA GLU A 82 -11.00 1.02 17.26
C GLU A 82 -11.41 0.40 15.92
N PHE A 83 -11.23 -0.92 15.80
CA PHE A 83 -11.76 -1.67 14.66
C PHE A 83 -13.15 -2.21 15.00
N ALA A 84 -14.09 -1.96 14.10
CA ALA A 84 -15.44 -2.50 14.15
C ALA A 84 -15.63 -3.54 13.04
N TYR A 85 -16.28 -4.64 13.37
CA TYR A 85 -16.63 -5.67 12.39
C TYR A 85 -17.67 -5.13 11.39
N SER A 86 -17.44 -5.33 10.10
CA SER A 86 -18.31 -4.88 9.01
C SER A 86 -18.68 -6.05 8.11
N LYS A 87 -19.97 -6.44 8.15
CA LYS A 87 -20.54 -7.56 7.39
C LYS A 87 -20.52 -7.37 5.87
N GLY A 88 -20.38 -6.13 5.40
CA GLY A 88 -20.44 -5.79 3.97
C GLY A 88 -19.11 -5.97 3.22
N LYS A 89 -18.01 -6.24 3.92
CA LYS A 89 -16.69 -6.39 3.30
C LYS A 89 -16.33 -7.86 3.09
N LYS A 90 -15.59 -8.13 2.02
CA LYS A 90 -14.95 -9.44 1.79
C LYS A 90 -13.61 -9.47 2.50
N SER A 91 -13.24 -10.64 2.98
CA SER A 91 -11.92 -10.89 3.54
C SER A 91 -11.13 -11.78 2.58
N ASP A 92 -9.88 -11.39 2.35
CA ASP A 92 -8.96 -12.06 1.42
C ASP A 92 -7.76 -12.59 2.20
N MET A 93 -7.98 -13.71 2.89
CA MET A 93 -6.99 -14.32 3.79
C MET A 93 -5.78 -14.90 3.04
N GLU A 94 -5.96 -15.32 1.79
CA GLU A 94 -4.85 -15.82 0.97
C GLU A 94 -3.84 -14.70 0.65
N THR A 95 -4.34 -13.50 0.35
CA THR A 95 -3.50 -12.31 0.16
C THR A 95 -2.91 -11.83 1.48
N ALA A 96 -3.67 -11.93 2.58
CA ALA A 96 -3.20 -11.62 3.92
C ALA A 96 -2.01 -12.49 4.36
N LEU A 97 -1.95 -13.75 3.94
CA LEU A 97 -0.81 -14.61 4.25
C LEU A 97 0.47 -14.18 3.49
N ARG A 98 0.31 -13.74 2.23
CA ARG A 98 1.42 -13.43 1.31
C ARG A 98 2.00 -12.03 1.52
N VAL A 99 1.17 -11.04 1.82
CA VAL A 99 1.60 -9.63 1.86
C VAL A 99 1.69 -9.16 3.30
N SER A 100 2.84 -8.61 3.70
CA SER A 100 2.98 -8.00 5.03
C SER A 100 2.34 -6.60 5.09
N PRO A 101 1.92 -6.11 6.27
CA PRO A 101 1.38 -4.75 6.41
C PRO A 101 2.31 -3.65 5.86
N ALA A 102 3.62 -3.89 5.94
CA ALA A 102 4.63 -2.97 5.42
C ALA A 102 4.75 -2.98 3.90
N GLU A 103 4.58 -4.13 3.27
CA GLU A 103 4.57 -4.25 1.80
C GLU A 103 3.27 -3.72 1.22
N PHE A 104 2.14 -3.99 1.87
CA PHE A 104 0.85 -3.47 1.45
C PHE A 104 0.83 -1.94 1.38
N GLN A 105 1.37 -1.26 2.41
CA GLN A 105 1.49 0.19 2.37
C GLN A 105 2.45 0.68 1.27
N ARG A 106 3.50 -0.07 0.95
CA ARG A 106 4.41 0.26 -0.16
C ARG A 106 3.70 0.16 -1.50
N GLU A 107 2.87 -0.86 -1.71
CA GLU A 107 2.06 -1.04 -2.92
C GLU A 107 1.01 0.09 -3.06
N ILE A 108 0.36 0.48 -1.96
CA ILE A 108 -0.55 1.65 -1.96
C ILE A 108 0.21 2.93 -2.30
N LYS A 109 1.38 3.15 -1.72
CA LYS A 109 2.17 4.37 -2.00
C LYS A 109 2.74 4.37 -3.42
N GLN A 110 3.18 3.23 -3.94
CA GLN A 110 3.66 3.13 -5.32
C GLN A 110 2.53 3.40 -6.32
N SER A 111 1.35 2.82 -6.11
CA SER A 111 0.17 3.09 -6.95
C SER A 111 -0.33 4.54 -6.84
N ALA A 112 -0.22 5.18 -5.66
CA ALA A 112 -0.53 6.60 -5.49
C ALA A 112 0.52 7.55 -6.13
N SER A 113 1.77 7.12 -6.26
CA SER A 113 2.82 7.93 -6.91
C SER A 113 2.78 7.85 -8.45
N ALA A 114 2.14 6.81 -9.00
CA ALA A 114 2.01 6.59 -10.44
C ALA A 114 0.93 7.47 -11.10
N SER A 115 0.05 8.12 -10.33
CA SER A 115 -1.13 8.82 -10.87
C SER A 115 -1.00 10.34 -11.02
N LYS A 116 0.19 10.92 -10.82
CA LYS A 116 0.48 12.27 -11.34
C LYS A 116 1.45 12.15 -12.50
N SER A 117 0.91 11.65 -13.60
CA SER A 117 1.49 11.74 -14.94
C SER A 117 2.15 13.11 -15.12
N PHE A 118 3.31 13.15 -15.78
CA PHE A 118 3.95 14.41 -16.16
C PHE A 118 2.98 15.32 -16.95
N ALA A 119 2.05 14.73 -17.69
CA ALA A 119 0.98 15.44 -18.38
C ALA A 119 -0.02 16.13 -17.42
N ASP A 120 -0.37 15.51 -16.29
CA ASP A 120 -1.20 16.13 -15.24
C ASP A 120 -0.48 17.33 -14.60
N ARG A 121 0.83 17.22 -14.38
CA ARG A 121 1.64 18.30 -13.81
C ARG A 121 1.78 19.48 -14.78
N LEU A 122 1.96 19.20 -16.07
CA LEU A 122 1.99 20.23 -17.12
C LEU A 122 0.63 20.89 -17.32
N SER A 123 -0.45 20.11 -17.32
CA SER A 123 -1.81 20.64 -17.45
C SER A 123 -2.15 21.59 -16.28
N ALA A 124 -1.78 21.21 -15.05
CA ALA A 124 -1.97 22.07 -13.89
C ALA A 124 -1.11 23.35 -13.90
N LEU A 125 0.10 23.29 -14.49
CA LEU A 125 0.96 24.47 -14.69
C LEU A 125 0.40 25.41 -15.74
N VAL A 126 -0.06 24.87 -16.87
CA VAL A 126 -0.71 25.65 -17.95
C VAL A 126 -2.00 26.29 -17.46
N GLU A 127 -2.83 25.59 -16.69
CA GLU A 127 -4.02 26.19 -16.07
C GLU A 127 -3.69 27.28 -15.04
N LYS A 128 -2.55 27.16 -14.35
CA LYS A 128 -2.08 28.17 -13.40
C LYS A 128 -1.56 29.41 -14.12
N GLU A 129 -0.88 29.26 -15.25
CA GLU A 129 -0.46 30.39 -16.11
C GLU A 129 -1.64 31.03 -16.86
N MET A 130 -2.63 30.25 -17.34
CA MET A 130 -3.86 30.77 -17.94
C MET A 130 -4.66 31.67 -16.99
N LYS A 131 -4.51 31.49 -15.67
CA LYS A 131 -5.12 32.32 -14.64
C LYS A 131 -4.25 33.51 -14.23
N ALA A 132 -2.96 33.49 -14.56
CA ALA A 132 -1.99 34.49 -14.14
C ALA A 132 -1.73 35.57 -15.20
N GLU A 133 -1.81 35.27 -16.51
CA GLU A 133 -1.55 36.26 -17.55
C GLU A 133 -2.55 36.21 -18.71
N SER A 134 -3.25 37.33 -18.92
CA SER A 134 -4.12 37.63 -20.07
C SER A 134 -3.30 37.89 -21.33
N GLY A 135 -2.55 36.89 -21.80
CA GLY A 135 -1.62 37.03 -22.94
C GLY A 135 -1.96 36.16 -24.15
N ASP A 136 -1.95 34.84 -24.01
CA ASP A 136 -1.99 33.95 -25.19
C ASP A 136 -2.86 32.70 -24.98
N HIS A 137 -4.15 32.92 -24.73
CA HIS A 137 -5.14 31.86 -24.56
C HIS A 137 -5.24 30.90 -25.77
N ALA A 138 -4.86 31.34 -26.98
CA ALA A 138 -4.94 30.52 -28.18
C ALA A 138 -3.81 29.49 -28.30
N LEU A 139 -2.59 29.84 -27.87
CA LEU A 139 -1.41 28.97 -27.96
C LEU A 139 -1.47 27.87 -26.88
N ALA A 140 -1.85 28.25 -25.66
CA ALA A 140 -2.03 27.32 -24.55
C ALA A 140 -3.19 26.34 -24.81
N LYS A 141 -4.28 26.78 -25.45
CA LYS A 141 -5.39 25.89 -25.86
C LYS A 141 -5.00 24.96 -27.00
N LYS A 142 -4.16 25.42 -27.95
CA LYS A 142 -3.59 24.57 -29.00
C LYS A 142 -2.61 23.53 -28.44
N LEU A 143 -1.75 23.89 -27.49
CA LEU A 143 -0.84 22.96 -26.82
C LEU A 143 -1.58 21.92 -25.97
N ALA A 144 -2.59 22.33 -25.21
CA ALA A 144 -3.44 21.40 -24.46
C ALA A 144 -4.17 20.42 -25.39
N ASN A 145 -4.73 20.91 -26.50
CA ASN A 145 -5.37 20.05 -27.50
C ASN A 145 -4.37 19.14 -28.22
N PHE A 146 -3.15 19.61 -28.49
CA PHE A 146 -2.11 18.81 -29.15
C PHE A 146 -1.60 17.70 -28.24
N LEU A 147 -1.38 17.98 -26.94
CA LEU A 147 -0.99 16.97 -25.96
C LEU A 147 -2.09 15.92 -25.75
N LYS A 148 -3.36 16.36 -25.71
CA LYS A 148 -4.50 15.44 -25.59
C LYS A 148 -4.73 14.61 -26.86
N ALA A 149 -4.38 15.15 -28.04
CA ALA A 149 -4.43 14.42 -29.30
C ALA A 149 -3.24 13.45 -29.50
N ASN A 150 -2.12 13.66 -28.79
CA ASN A 150 -0.91 12.83 -28.83
C ASN A 150 -0.67 12.05 -27.54
N GLU A 151 -1.69 11.85 -26.70
CA GLU A 151 -1.60 10.80 -25.68
C GLU A 151 -1.31 9.49 -26.42
N PRO A 152 -0.19 8.79 -26.14
CA PRO A 152 0.02 7.48 -26.72
C PRO A 152 -1.13 6.62 -26.21
N LYS A 153 -2.04 6.22 -27.11
CA LYS A 153 -2.95 5.11 -26.84
C LYS A 153 -2.06 4.00 -26.33
N SER A 154 -2.10 3.72 -25.04
CA SER A 154 -1.54 2.51 -24.50
C SER A 154 -2.21 1.41 -25.32
N VAL A 155 -1.46 0.83 -26.25
CA VAL A 155 -1.86 -0.38 -26.94
C VAL A 155 -1.94 -1.41 -25.83
N ILE A 156 -3.14 -1.57 -25.29
CA ILE A 156 -3.55 -2.78 -24.62
C ILE A 156 -3.43 -3.83 -25.71
N ALA A 157 -2.32 -4.55 -25.72
CA ALA A 157 -2.19 -5.75 -26.52
C ALA A 157 -3.31 -6.71 -26.07
N PRO A 158 -4.18 -7.19 -26.97
CA PRO A 158 -5.03 -8.32 -26.66
C PRO A 158 -4.14 -9.56 -26.63
N ALA A 159 -3.79 -10.05 -25.44
CA ALA A 159 -3.30 -11.41 -25.29
C ALA A 159 -4.52 -12.33 -25.37
N ASN A 160 -4.79 -12.88 -26.55
CA ASN A 160 -5.67 -14.03 -26.69
C ASN A 160 -4.96 -15.13 -27.48
N ASP A 161 -4.83 -16.28 -26.80
CA ASP A 161 -5.01 -17.64 -27.31
C ASP A 161 -4.03 -18.22 -28.35
N GLN A 162 -3.23 -19.23 -27.95
CA GLN A 162 -3.38 -20.65 -28.35
C GLN A 162 -2.09 -21.48 -28.15
N GLY A 163 -2.24 -22.72 -27.67
CA GLY A 163 -1.18 -23.72 -27.68
C GLY A 163 -1.38 -24.88 -26.72
N GLU A 164 -2.24 -25.82 -27.10
CA GLU A 164 -2.41 -27.14 -26.49
C GLU A 164 -1.09 -27.85 -26.20
N VAL A 165 -0.98 -28.53 -25.06
CA VAL A 165 -0.06 -29.66 -24.90
C VAL A 165 -0.87 -30.86 -24.43
N GLN A 166 -1.04 -31.79 -25.36
CA GLN A 166 -1.58 -33.13 -25.15
C GLN A 166 -0.69 -33.87 -24.14
N LEU A 167 -1.30 -34.40 -23.07
CA LEU A 167 -0.69 -35.43 -22.25
C LEU A 167 -1.15 -36.78 -22.82
N GLU A 168 -0.33 -37.37 -23.68
CA GLU A 168 -0.41 -38.80 -23.98
C GLU A 168 -0.06 -39.59 -22.71
N LEU A 169 -1.04 -40.34 -22.22
CA LEU A 169 -0.84 -41.42 -21.26
C LEU A 169 -0.53 -42.68 -22.09
N ALA A 170 0.75 -42.98 -22.27
CA ALA A 170 1.19 -44.29 -22.73
C ALA A 170 1.37 -45.21 -21.51
N SER A 171 0.59 -46.30 -21.55
CA SER A 171 0.65 -47.59 -20.85
C SER A 171 1.77 -47.86 -19.84
#